data_AF-A7S411-F1
#
_entry.id   AF-A7S411-F1
#
_cell.length_a   1.000
_cell.length_b   1.000
_cell.length_c   1.000
_cell.angle_alpha   90.00
_cell.angle_beta   90.00
_cell.angle_gamma   90.00
#
_symmetry.space_group_name_H-M   'P 1'
#
loop_
_entity.id
_entity.type
_entity.pdbx_description
1 polymer ?
#
loop_
_entity_poly.entity_id
_entity_poly.type
_entity_poly.pdbx_seq_one_letter_code
_entity_poly.pdbx_strand_id
1 'polypeptide(L)'
;GLVRVVNLAFEKMIIIRYTTDEWKGFRDIWADYVSSTPDKRTDKYTFRISLCASMFNEKKRLQFAICFRAKGEEYWDNNNERNY
;
A
#
# COMPACT_ATOMS: atom_id res chain seq x y z
N GLY A 1 -0.65 6.61 -4.92
CA GLY A 1 -1.58 7.06 -3.87
C GLY A 1 -0.82 7.62 -2.69
N LEU A 2 -1.54 8.10 -1.68
CA LEU A 2 -0.98 8.55 -0.40
C LEU A 2 -1.47 7.59 0.70
N VAL A 3 -0.55 7.11 1.53
CA VAL A 3 -0.83 6.26 2.69
C VAL A 3 -0.50 7.05 3.95
N ARG A 4 -1.39 7.03 4.94
CA ARG A 4 -1.12 7.59 6.26
C ARG A 4 -0.97 6.45 7.27
N VAL A 5 0.17 6.38 7.95
CA VAL A 5 0.45 5.35 8.96
C VAL A 5 0.65 5.96 10.33
N VAL A 6 0.34 5.20 11.39
CA VAL A 6 0.63 5.61 12.76
C VAL A 6 2.13 5.52 13.00
N ASN A 7 2.70 6.53 13.66
CA ASN A 7 4.13 6.58 13.96
C ASN A 7 4.48 5.69 15.18
N LEU A 8 4.46 4.37 14.98
CA LEU A 8 4.72 3.39 16.05
C LEU A 8 6.21 3.19 16.36
N ALA A 9 7.08 3.36 15.37
CA ALA A 9 8.54 3.17 15.45
C ALA A 9 9.27 4.08 14.46
N PHE A 10 10.57 4.33 14.65
CA PHE A 10 11.34 5.07 13.64
C PHE A 10 11.44 4.28 12.32
N GLU A 11 11.93 3.04 12.40
CA GLU A 11 12.02 2.15 11.26
C GLU A 11 10.63 1.58 10.92
N LYS A 12 10.18 1.90 9.71
CA LYS A 12 8.90 1.47 9.16
C LYS A 12 9.08 1.10 7.71
N MET A 13 8.31 0.11 7.27
CA MET A 13 8.30 -0.36 5.91
C MET A 13 6.86 -0.48 5.43
N ILE A 14 6.51 0.27 4.39
CA ILE A 14 5.17 0.29 3.81
C ILE A 14 5.26 -0.32 2.42
N ILE A 15 4.54 -1.42 2.23
CA ILE A 15 4.49 -2.18 0.99
C ILE A 15 3.06 -2.10 0.46
N ILE A 16 2.92 -1.83 -0.84
CA ILE A 16 1.66 -1.91 -1.54
C ILE A 16 1.69 -3.20 -2.36
N ARG A 17 0.81 -4.13 -2.02
CA ARG A 17 0.59 -5.34 -2.80
C ARG A 17 -0.60 -5.12 -3.72
N TYR A 18 -0.39 -5.23 -5.01
CA TYR A 18 -1.46 -5.04 -5.98
C TYR A 18 -1.57 -6.20 -6.97
N THR A 19 -2.77 -6.38 -7.50
CA THR A 19 -3.13 -7.38 -8.50
C THR A 19 -4.02 -6.75 -9.58
N THR A 20 -4.05 -7.37 -10.75
CA THR A 20 -4.99 -7.06 -11.84
C THR A 20 -5.73 -8.31 -12.33
N ASP A 21 -5.61 -9.43 -11.60
CA ASP A 21 -6.08 -10.75 -12.01
C ASP A 21 -6.74 -11.53 -10.87
N GLU A 22 -7.49 -10.83 -10.02
CA GLU A 22 -8.26 -11.40 -8.90
C GLU A 22 -7.38 -12.20 -7.94
N TRP A 23 -6.21 -11.65 -7.59
CA TRP A 23 -5.24 -12.24 -6.65
C TRP A 23 -4.61 -13.57 -7.10
N LYS A 24 -4.77 -13.97 -8.37
CA LYS A 24 -4.03 -15.12 -8.94
C LYS A 24 -2.52 -14.84 -8.98
N GLY A 25 -2.17 -13.59 -9.25
CA GLY A 25 -0.83 -13.06 -9.10
C GLY A 25 -0.87 -11.73 -8.35
N PHE A 26 0.26 -11.37 -7.75
CA PHE A 26 0.43 -10.05 -7.13
C PHE A 26 1.84 -9.52 -7.36
N ARG A 27 1.98 -8.21 -7.18
CA ARG A 27 3.27 -7.51 -7.18
C ARG A 27 3.34 -6.62 -5.95
N ASP A 28 4.52 -6.59 -5.35
CA ASP A 28 4.82 -5.73 -4.21
C ASP A 28 5.65 -4.54 -4.68
N ILE A 29 5.26 -3.35 -4.24
CA ILE A 29 6.05 -2.13 -4.41
C ILE A 29 6.20 -1.44 -3.06
N TRP A 30 7.26 -0.67 -2.94
CA TRP A 30 7.55 0.12 -1.76
C TRP A 30 6.87 1.47 -1.85
N ALA A 31 6.43 2.00 -0.71
CA ALA A 31 6.01 3.38 -0.59
C ALA A 31 7.15 4.23 -0.03
N ASP A 32 7.32 5.42 -0.59
CA ASP A 32 8.36 6.37 -0.20
C ASP A 32 7.83 7.32 0.88
N TYR A 33 8.67 7.63 1.87
CA TYR A 33 8.33 8.60 2.91
C TYR A 33 8.20 10.01 2.32
N VAL A 34 7.18 10.75 2.76
CA VAL A 34 6.92 12.13 2.33
C VAL A 34 7.14 13.10 3.50
N SER A 35 6.38 12.94 4.57
CA SER A 35 6.43 13.84 5.73
C SER A 35 5.69 13.25 6.93
N SER A 36 6.00 13.73 8.13
CA SER A 36 5.20 13.52 9.34
C SER A 36 4.18 14.63 9.52
N THR A 37 3.08 14.34 10.22
CA THR A 37 2.17 15.39 10.71
C THR A 37 2.87 16.27 11.76
N PRO A 38 2.43 17.54 11.96
CA PRO A 38 3.05 18.44 12.93
C PRO A 38 3.07 17.89 14.37
N ASP A 39 2.04 17.12 14.73
CA ASP A 39 1.93 16.43 16.03
C ASP A 39 2.76 15.14 16.14
N LYS A 40 3.47 14.77 15.05
CA LYS A 40 4.31 13.57 14.92
C LYS A 40 3.59 12.24 15.18
N ARG A 41 2.25 12.23 15.20
CA ARG A 41 1.44 11.02 15.45
C ARG A 41 1.35 10.11 14.22
N THR A 42 1.42 10.68 13.02
CA THR A 42 1.32 9.91 11.78
C THR A 42 2.33 10.35 10.74
N ASP A 43 2.72 9.42 9.90
CA ASP A 43 3.58 9.64 8.76
C ASP A 43 2.81 9.44 7.46
N LYS A 44 3.19 10.21 6.44
CA LYS A 44 2.66 10.14 5.09
C LYS A 44 3.68 9.46 4.18
N TYR A 45 3.22 8.47 3.45
CA TYR A 45 3.98 7.76 2.42
C TYR A 45 3.27 7.89 1.07
N THR A 46 4.02 7.88 -0.02
CA THR A 46 3.49 7.92 -1.39
C THR A 46 3.93 6.69 -2.16
N PHE A 47 3.10 6.25 -3.10
CA PHE A 47 3.43 5.13 -3.98
C PHE A 47 2.91 5.37 -5.38
N ARG A 48 3.52 4.74 -6.37
CA ARG A 48 3.09 4.80 -7.77
C ARG A 48 2.99 3.40 -8.35
N ILE A 49 1.79 3.05 -8.83
CA ILE A 49 1.56 1.84 -9.62
C ILE A 49 1.52 2.25 -11.09
N SER A 50 2.47 1.76 -11.87
CA SER A 50 2.50 1.97 -13.32
C SER A 50 1.91 0.76 -14.02
N LEU A 51 0.75 0.95 -14.66
CA LEU A 51 0.03 -0.11 -15.36
C LEU A 51 -0.02 0.21 -16.85
N CYS A 52 0.19 -0.82 -17.68
CA CYS A 52 0.01 -0.69 -19.11
C CYS A 52 -1.49 -0.72 -19.43
N ALA A 53 -1.94 0.13 -20.36
CA ALA A 53 -3.36 0.21 -20.75
C ALA A 53 -3.93 -1.14 -21.22
N SER A 54 -3.09 -1.99 -21.82
CA SER A 54 -3.44 -3.35 -22.24
C SER A 54 -3.81 -4.30 -21.09
N MET A 55 -3.50 -3.93 -19.84
CA MET A 55 -3.86 -4.71 -18.66
C MET A 55 -5.28 -4.44 -18.17
N PHE A 56 -5.95 -3.41 -18.70
CA PHE A 56 -7.32 -3.08 -18.33
C PHE A 56 -8.32 -3.58 -19.37
N ASN A 57 -9.30 -4.34 -18.91
CA ASN A 57 -10.55 -4.63 -19.61
C ASN A 57 -11.67 -4.74 -18.57
N GLU A 58 -12.92 -4.93 -18.97
CA GLU A 58 -14.06 -5.00 -18.03
C GLU A 58 -13.88 -6.04 -16.90
N LYS A 59 -13.05 -7.07 -17.14
CA LYS A 59 -12.75 -8.17 -16.21
C LYS A 59 -11.44 -7.99 -15.43
N LYS A 60 -10.59 -7.03 -15.79
CA LYS A 60 -9.29 -6.79 -15.12
C LYS A 60 -9.33 -5.44 -14.42
N ARG A 61 -9.52 -5.49 -13.11
CA ARG A 61 -9.55 -4.31 -12.22
C ARG A 61 -8.30 -4.32 -11.37
N LEU A 62 -7.73 -3.14 -11.15
CA LEU A 62 -6.69 -2.97 -10.14
C LEU A 62 -7.32 -3.20 -8.77
N GLN A 63 -6.70 -4.07 -7.98
CA GLN A 63 -7.00 -4.24 -6.56
C GLN A 63 -5.69 -4.12 -5.80
N PHE A 64 -5.70 -3.49 -4.63
CA PHE A 64 -4.52 -3.48 -3.78
C PHE A 64 -4.83 -3.55 -2.29
N ALA A 65 -3.82 -3.97 -1.53
CA ALA A 65 -3.78 -3.95 -0.07
C ALA A 65 -2.47 -3.32 0.39
N ILE A 66 -2.48 -2.76 1.60
CA ILE A 66 -1.35 -2.05 2.18
C ILE A 66 -0.80 -2.91 3.32
N CYS A 67 0.49 -3.20 3.28
CA CYS A 67 1.22 -3.87 4.33
C CYS A 67 2.10 -2.86 5.06
N PHE A 68 1.87 -2.71 6.36
CA PHE A 68 2.65 -1.87 7.25
C PHE A 68 3.49 -2.77 8.17
N ARG A 69 4.81 -2.60 8.14
CA ARG A 69 5.75 -3.31 9.00
C ARG A 69 6.48 -2.34 9.91
N ALA A 70 6.49 -2.65 11.21
CA ALA A 70 7.25 -1.90 12.22
C ALA A 70 7.52 -2.78 13.44
N LYS A 71 8.69 -2.64 14.07
CA LYS A 71 9.10 -3.41 15.26
C LYS A 71 9.01 -4.93 15.13
N GLY A 72 9.22 -5.47 13.92
CA GLY A 72 9.09 -6.91 13.65
C GLY A 72 7.65 -7.40 13.49
N GLU A 73 6.65 -6.52 13.64
CA GLU A 73 5.23 -6.82 13.42
C GLU A 73 4.79 -6.42 12.01
N GLU A 74 3.77 -7.10 11.50
CA GLU A 74 3.17 -6.87 10.19
C GLU A 74 1.65 -6.66 10.32
N TYR A 75 1.16 -5.60 9.70
CA TYR A 75 -0.26 -5.22 9.71
C TYR A 75 -0.74 -5.05 8.27
N TRP A 76 -1.87 -5.67 7.93
CA TRP A 76 -2.48 -5.55 6.61
C TRP A 76 -3.75 -4.72 6.66
N ASP A 77 -3.83 -3.73 5.77
CA ASP A 77 -5.05 -3.03 5.45
C ASP A 77 -5.51 -3.45 4.06
N ASN A 78 -6.53 -4.30 4.03
CA ASN A 78 -7.17 -4.81 2.82
C ASN A 78 -8.60 -4.27 2.68
N ASN A 79 -8.93 -3.16 3.34
CA ASN A 79 -10.27 -2.56 3.32
C ASN A 79 -11.40 -3.55 3.70
N ASN A 80 -11.22 -4.32 4.78
CA ASN A 80 -12.15 -5.37 5.22
C ASN A 80 -12.50 -6.35 4.11
N GLU A 81 -11.47 -6.94 3.47
CA GLU A 81 -11.56 -7.89 2.36
C GLU A 81 -12.14 -7.33 1.05
N ARG A 82 -12.52 -6.05 1.02
CA ARG A 82 -13.03 -5.41 -0.21
C ARG A 82 -11.91 -4.97 -1.13
N ASN A 83 -10.68 -4.91 -0.60
CA ASN A 83 -9.51 -4.29 -1.24
C ASN A 83 -9.77 -2.82 -1.58
N TYR A 84 -8.71 -2.14 -2.03
CA TYR A 84 -8.78 -0.80 -2.57
C TYR A 84 -8.78 -0.81 -4.09
#